data_AF-A0A8I0J3G7-F1
#
_entry.id   AF-A0A8I0J3G7-F1
#
_cell.length_a   1.000
_cell.length_b   1.000
_cell.length_c   1.000
_cell.angle_alpha   90.00
_cell.angle_beta   90.00
_cell.angle_gamma   90.00
#
_symmetry.space_group_name_H-M   'P 1'
#
loop_
_entity.id
_entity.type
_entity.pdbx_description
1 polymer ?
#
loop_
_entity_poly.entity_id
_entity_poly.type
_entity_poly.pdbx_seq_one_letter_code
_entity_poly.pdbx_strand_id
1 'polypeptide(L)'
;MFAPLESAWISPSDLNFLQEIFERVCMWCQIERPSERADRLASYLMHEFRAGLRDEAALFEAAMWREAARCEEQPTHEHGLGLGDTTIN
;
A
#
# COMPACT_ATOMS: atom_id res chain seq x y z
N MET A 1 15.65 -34.28 -16.50
CA MET A 1 14.96 -33.98 -15.24
C MET A 1 14.94 -32.46 -15.12
N PHE A 2 13.86 -31.81 -15.56
CA PHE A 2 13.73 -30.36 -15.42
C PHE A 2 13.26 -30.10 -14.00
N ALA A 3 14.11 -29.50 -13.17
CA ALA A 3 13.64 -28.91 -11.93
C ALA A 3 12.59 -27.87 -12.35
N PRO A 4 11.31 -28.00 -11.94
CA PRO A 4 10.37 -26.92 -12.16
C PRO A 4 10.97 -25.74 -11.39
N LEU A 5 11.22 -24.62 -12.07
CA LEU A 5 11.34 -23.36 -11.37
C LEU A 5 10.10 -23.33 -10.47
N GLU A 6 10.32 -23.42 -9.16
CA GLU A 6 9.36 -23.03 -8.13
C GLU A 6 9.12 -21.54 -8.29
N SER A 7 8.46 -21.21 -9.40
CA SER A 7 7.76 -19.97 -9.61
C SER A 7 6.75 -20.03 -8.50
N ALA A 8 7.00 -19.30 -7.41
CA ALA A 8 6.17 -19.28 -6.23
C ALA A 8 4.72 -18.99 -6.64
N TRP A 9 3.95 -20.05 -6.90
CA TRP A 9 2.55 -19.93 -7.24
C TRP A 9 1.88 -19.53 -5.94
N ILE A 10 1.58 -18.25 -5.84
CA ILE A 10 0.75 -17.74 -4.75
C ILE A 10 -0.60 -18.44 -4.92
N SER A 11 -0.97 -19.27 -3.95
CA SER A 11 -2.25 -19.96 -3.98
C SER A 11 -3.38 -18.92 -4.02
N PRO A 12 -4.54 -19.18 -4.65
CA PRO A 12 -5.68 -18.27 -4.56
C PRO A 12 -6.04 -17.92 -3.10
N SER A 13 -5.82 -18.83 -2.15
CA SER A 13 -5.98 -18.56 -0.72
C SER A 13 -4.96 -17.55 -0.18
N ASP A 14 -3.70 -17.64 -0.62
CA ASP A 14 -2.64 -16.71 -0.26
C ASP A 14 -2.87 -15.32 -0.89
N LEU A 15 -3.39 -15.28 -2.12
CA LEU A 15 -3.82 -14.03 -2.76
C LEU A 15 -4.97 -13.38 -2.00
N ASN A 16 -5.98 -14.16 -1.59
CA ASN A 16 -7.11 -13.64 -0.80
C ASN A 16 -6.62 -13.07 0.54
N PHE A 17 -5.70 -13.77 1.20
CA PHE A 17 -5.06 -13.33 2.42
C PHE A 17 -4.32 -11.99 2.25
N LEU A 18 -3.48 -11.88 1.21
CA LEU A 18 -2.77 -10.64 0.90
C LEU A 18 -3.73 -9.49 0.56
N GLN A 19 -4.83 -9.79 -0.12
CA GLN A 19 -5.84 -8.81 -0.48
C GLN A 19 -6.60 -8.29 0.75
N GLU A 20 -6.99 -9.14 1.70
CA GLU A 20 -7.63 -8.70 2.94
C GLU A 20 -6.74 -7.76 3.75
N ILE A 21 -5.45 -8.09 3.88
CA ILE A 21 -4.48 -7.24 4.59
C ILE A 21 -4.30 -5.91 3.86
N PHE A 22 -4.15 -5.95 2.54
CA PHE A 22 -4.04 -4.77 1.71
C PHE A 22 -5.26 -3.85 1.85
N GLU A 23 -6.47 -4.39 1.84
CA GLU A 23 -7.70 -3.62 2.01
C GLU A 23 -7.79 -2.97 3.39
N ARG A 24 -7.41 -3.69 4.46
CA ARG A 24 -7.38 -3.11 5.82
C ARG A 24 -6.39 -1.96 5.95
N VAL A 25 -5.18 -2.10 5.41
CA VAL A 25 -4.16 -1.03 5.43
C VAL A 25 -4.60 0.16 4.57
N CYS A 26 -5.19 -0.10 3.39
CA CYS A 26 -5.77 0.97 2.56
C CYS A 26 -6.87 1.73 3.30
N MET A 27 -7.78 1.03 3.99
CA MET A 27 -8.81 1.66 4.81
C MET A 27 -8.22 2.48 5.95
N TRP A 28 -7.17 1.99 6.61
CA TRP A 28 -6.54 2.67 7.72
C TRP A 28 -5.83 3.96 7.29
N CYS A 29 -5.04 3.92 6.22
CA CYS A 29 -4.32 5.09 5.69
C CYS A 29 -5.14 5.94 4.71
N GLN A 30 -6.43 5.64 4.51
CA GLN A 30 -7.29 6.26 3.49
C GLN A 30 -6.61 6.34 2.11
N ILE A 31 -5.89 5.27 1.73
CA ILE A 31 -5.16 5.22 0.47
C ILE A 31 -6.18 5.03 -0.66
N GLU A 32 -6.19 5.93 -1.63
CA GLU A 32 -6.99 5.73 -2.84
C GLU A 32 -6.44 4.51 -3.62
N ARG A 33 -7.33 3.58 -4.00
CA ARG A 33 -6.92 2.33 -4.66
C ARG A 33 -6.03 2.49 -5.91
N PRO A 34 -6.24 3.50 -6.80
CA PRO A 34 -5.33 3.76 -7.90
C PRO A 34 -4.22 4.75 -7.49
N SER A 35 -3.51 4.48 -6.40
CA SER A 35 -2.37 5.30 -5.97
C SER A 35 -1.05 4.57 -6.16
N GLU A 36 0.02 5.31 -6.43
CA GLU A 36 1.39 4.80 -6.34
C GLU A 36 1.69 4.18 -4.96
N ARG A 37 1.07 4.73 -3.90
CA ARG A 37 1.15 4.17 -2.54
C ARG A 37 0.57 2.76 -2.45
N ALA A 38 -0.58 2.54 -3.09
CA ALA A 38 -1.27 1.26 -3.11
C ALA A 38 -0.43 0.21 -3.86
N ASP A 39 0.15 0.57 -5.01
CA ASP A 39 1.04 -0.33 -5.77
C ASP A 39 2.29 -0.73 -4.96
N ARG A 40 2.91 0.23 -4.27
CA ARG A 40 4.06 -0.04 -3.39
C ARG A 40 3.70 -0.91 -2.19
N LEU A 41 2.51 -0.71 -1.61
CA LEU A 41 2.00 -1.53 -0.52
C LEU A 41 1.78 -2.97 -0.97
N ALA A 42 1.12 -3.19 -2.11
CA ALA A 42 0.90 -4.51 -2.67
C ALA A 42 2.23 -5.22 -2.96
N SER A 43 3.19 -4.53 -3.57
CA SER A 43 4.54 -5.04 -3.83
C SER A 43 5.28 -5.43 -2.55
N TYR A 44 5.15 -4.62 -1.49
CA TYR A 44 5.75 -4.90 -0.19
C TYR A 44 5.16 -6.15 0.45
N LEU A 45 3.82 -6.26 0.50
CA LEU A 45 3.13 -7.42 1.05
C LEU A 45 3.53 -8.72 0.32
N MET A 46 3.59 -8.69 -1.02
CA MET A 46 4.06 -9.83 -1.81
C MET A 46 5.52 -10.21 -1.51
N HIS A 47 6.39 -9.22 -1.29
CA HIS A 47 7.79 -9.47 -0.97
C HIS A 47 7.96 -10.12 0.41
N GLU A 48 7.32 -9.57 1.44
CA GLU A 48 7.35 -10.13 2.81
C GLU A 48 6.76 -11.55 2.85
N PHE A 49 5.67 -11.77 2.12
CA PHE A 49 5.05 -13.08 2.01
C PHE A 49 5.99 -14.11 1.37
N ARG A 50 6.71 -13.69 0.32
CA ARG A 50 7.71 -14.52 -0.35
C ARG A 50 8.97 -14.73 0.48
N ALA A 51 9.29 -13.81 1.39
CA ALA A 51 10.34 -13.96 2.39
C ALA A 51 9.97 -14.97 3.50
N GLY A 52 8.70 -15.40 3.56
CA GLY A 52 8.21 -16.43 4.47
C GLY A 52 7.27 -15.93 5.56
N LEU A 53 6.91 -14.64 5.55
CA LEU A 53 6.00 -14.06 6.52
C LEU A 53 4.56 -14.42 6.17
N ARG A 54 3.98 -15.38 6.90
CA ARG A 54 2.60 -15.88 6.69
C ARG A 54 1.62 -15.48 7.80
N ASP A 55 2.11 -14.79 8.83
CA ASP A 55 1.29 -14.33 9.94
C ASP A 55 0.57 -13.02 9.58
N GLU A 56 -0.77 -13.03 9.65
CA GLU A 56 -1.62 -11.88 9.29
C GLU A 56 -1.25 -10.65 10.10
N ALA A 57 -1.18 -10.82 11.42
CA ALA A 57 -0.89 -9.75 12.36
C ALA A 57 0.48 -9.14 12.09
N ALA A 58 1.51 -9.96 11.88
CA ALA A 58 2.86 -9.47 11.63
C ALA A 58 2.98 -8.77 10.26
N LEU A 59 2.34 -9.29 9.21
CA LEU A 59 2.35 -8.65 7.89
C LEU A 59 1.58 -7.32 7.91
N PHE A 60 0.45 -7.29 8.62
CA PHE A 60 -0.34 -6.08 8.84
C PHE A 60 0.42 -5.05 9.66
N GLU A 61 1.03 -5.44 10.79
CA GLU A 61 1.84 -4.55 11.62
C GLU A 61 3.04 -3.99 10.84
N ALA A 62 3.75 -4.81 10.07
CA ALA A 62 4.87 -4.36 9.26
C ALA A 62 4.44 -3.33 8.20
N ALA A 63 3.32 -3.59 7.51
CA ALA A 63 2.74 -2.65 6.56
C ALA A 63 2.25 -1.35 7.25
N MET A 64 1.62 -1.48 8.42
CA MET A 64 1.15 -0.35 9.22
C MET A 64 2.31 0.52 9.70
N TRP A 65 3.39 -0.05 10.21
CA TRP A 65 4.59 0.71 10.61
C TRP A 65 5.18 1.49 9.45
N ARG A 66 5.23 0.87 8.26
CA ARG A 66 5.74 1.49 7.04
C ARG A 66 4.87 2.66 6.59
N GLU A 67 3.55 2.50 6.64
CA GLU A 67 2.62 3.55 6.23
C GLU A 67 2.43 4.62 7.33
N ALA A 68 2.49 4.27 8.61
CA ALA A 68 2.48 5.21 9.73
C ALA A 68 3.67 6.17 9.65
N ALA A 69 4.87 5.66 9.37
CA ALA A 69 6.06 6.49 9.16
C ALA A 69 5.92 7.47 7.98
N ARG A 70 4.98 7.22 7.05
CA ARG A 70 4.67 8.10 5.90
C ARG A 70 3.44 8.97 6.14
N CYS A 71 2.54 8.56 7.02
CA CYS A 71 1.36 9.30 7.41
C CYS A 71 1.73 10.53 8.27
N GLU A 72 2.88 10.48 8.96
CA GLU A 72 3.49 11.63 9.64
C GLU A 72 4.04 12.72 8.69
N GLU A 73 4.03 12.49 7.37
CA GLU A 73 4.56 13.43 6.37
C GLU A 73 3.49 14.30 5.67
N GLN A 74 2.29 14.44 6.24
CA GLN A 74 1.33 15.45 5.78
C GLN A 74 0.77 16.29 6.94
N PRO A 75 1.51 17.32 7.39
CA PRO A 75 0.86 18.50 7.91
C PRO A 75 0.04 19.14 6.77
N THR A 76 -1.26 19.23 7.02
CA THR A 76 -2.25 20.08 6.39
C THR A 76 -1.65 21.36 5.81
N HIS A 77 -1.82 21.63 4.52
CA HIS A 77 -2.31 22.95 4.10
C HIS A 77 -2.80 22.93 2.66
N GLU A 78 -4.09 23.21 2.52
CA GLU A 78 -4.68 23.89 1.39
C GLU A 78 -3.76 24.90 0.70
N HIS A 79 -3.60 24.80 -0.62
CA HIS A 79 -3.35 25.97 -1.44
C HIS A 79 -4.66 26.34 -2.14
N GLY A 80 -5.53 26.95 -1.34
CA GLY A 80 -6.71 27.64 -1.82
C GLY A 80 -6.32 28.85 -2.67
N LEU A 81 -7.08 29.04 -3.75
CA LEU A 81 -7.58 30.33 -4.24
C LEU A 81 -6.57 31.51 -4.23
N GLY A 82 -5.67 31.51 -5.21
CA GLY A 82 -4.99 32.71 -5.65
C GLY A 82 -5.90 33.52 -6.59
N LEU A 83 -6.56 34.53 -6.03
CA LEU A 83 -7.31 35.58 -6.71
C LEU A 83 -6.57 36.11 -7.95
N GLY A 84 -7.11 35.85 -9.13
CA GLY A 84 -6.82 36.62 -10.33
C GLY A 84 -7.78 37.79 -10.41
N ASP A 85 -7.49 38.87 -9.70
CA ASP A 85 -8.10 40.17 -9.99
C ASP A 85 -7.65 40.59 -11.39
N THR A 86 -8.50 40.37 -12.40
CA THR A 86 -8.34 41.00 -13.71
C THR A 86 -9.33 42.15 -13.80
N THR A 87 -9.08 43.20 -13.03
CA THR A 87 -9.34 44.55 -13.50
C THR A 87 -8.19 44.96 -14.41
N ILE A 88 -8.38 44.89 -15.73
CA ILE A 88 -7.59 45.65 -16.68
C ILE A 88 -8.56 46.39 -17.61
N ASN A 89 -8.63 47.70 -17.34
CA ASN A 89 -9.00 48.87 -18.16
C ASN A 89 -9.74 48.63 -19.50
#